data_AF-A0AAU2SAU6-F1
#
_entry.id   AF-A0AAU2SAU6-F1
#
_cell.length_a   1.000
_cell.length_b   1.000
_cell.length_c   1.000
_cell.angle_alpha   90.00
_cell.angle_beta   90.00
_cell.angle_gamma   90.00
#
_symmetry.space_group_name_H-M   'P 1'
#
loop_
_entity.id
_entity.type
_entity.pdbx_description
1 polymer ?
#
loop_
_entity_poly.entity_id
_entity_poly.type
_entity_poly.pdbx_seq_one_letter_code
_entity_poly.pdbx_strand_id
1 'polypeptide(L)'
;MPDSRFLLGVVGGAATVLVLGGVGTYLLSNTESTTRLDVYDTVTVDGHKALAANIVAGRTESLYHPLPWVGVKVHVSCPEGLKAQAGATLTCTGRRTDGTTLDIPVTVVRATDTHITWKFER
;
A
#
# COMPACT_ATOMS: atom_id res chain seq x y z
N MET A 1 -46.91 17.21 -34.28
CA MET A 1 -45.65 17.98 -34.16
C MET A 1 -45.92 19.25 -33.37
N PRO A 2 -45.37 19.35 -32.15
CA PRO A 2 -44.94 20.64 -31.57
C PRO A 2 -43.45 20.63 -31.13
N ASP A 3 -42.88 21.84 -31.12
CA ASP A 3 -41.48 22.27 -31.02
C ASP A 3 -40.60 21.73 -29.88
N SER A 4 -39.35 21.43 -30.24
CA SER A 4 -38.26 20.86 -29.43
C SER A 4 -37.33 21.91 -28.82
N ARG A 5 -37.83 22.81 -27.94
CA ARG A 5 -37.01 23.89 -27.36
C ARG A 5 -37.17 24.15 -25.86
N PHE A 6 -37.85 23.29 -25.09
CA PHE A 6 -38.03 23.50 -23.64
C PHE A 6 -37.87 22.24 -22.76
N LEU A 7 -37.17 21.21 -23.24
CA LEU A 7 -36.83 20.02 -22.42
C LEU A 7 -35.34 19.98 -22.06
N LEU A 8 -34.79 21.14 -21.70
CA LEU A 8 -33.48 21.29 -21.07
C LEU A 8 -33.71 21.79 -19.64
N GLY A 9 -34.04 20.87 -18.75
CA GLY A 9 -34.21 21.20 -17.34
C GLY A 9 -34.79 20.03 -16.57
N VAL A 10 -34.06 19.59 -15.54
CA VAL A 10 -34.52 18.68 -14.48
C VAL A 10 -34.48 17.17 -14.82
N VAL A 11 -33.29 16.63 -15.10
CA VAL A 11 -32.89 15.28 -14.63
C VAL A 11 -31.40 15.34 -14.25
N GLY A 12 -31.05 16.24 -13.33
CA GLY A 12 -29.67 16.43 -12.85
C GLY A 12 -29.61 16.19 -11.35
N GLY A 13 -28.97 15.09 -10.94
CA GLY A 13 -28.56 14.89 -9.54
C GLY A 13 -28.93 13.54 -8.96
N ALA A 14 -28.17 12.49 -9.28
CA ALA A 14 -28.02 11.31 -8.41
C ALA A 14 -26.88 10.35 -8.83
N ALA A 15 -26.42 10.36 -10.09
CA ALA A 15 -25.61 9.23 -10.60
C ALA A 15 -24.09 9.46 -10.71
N THR A 16 -23.53 10.64 -10.43
CA THR A 16 -22.10 10.91 -10.71
C THR A 16 -21.15 10.71 -9.53
N VAL A 17 -21.63 10.48 -8.31
CA VAL A 17 -20.74 10.37 -7.12
C VAL A 17 -20.04 9.00 -7.02
N LEU A 18 -20.57 7.95 -7.66
CA LEU A 18 -19.99 6.60 -7.54
C LEU A 18 -18.73 6.39 -8.41
N VAL A 19 -18.57 7.12 -9.51
CA VAL A 19 -17.42 6.93 -10.42
C VAL A 19 -16.15 7.59 -9.86
N LEU A 20 -16.27 8.73 -9.18
CA LEU A 20 -15.12 9.36 -8.49
C LEU A 20 -14.86 8.75 -7.11
N GLY A 21 -15.87 8.19 -6.45
CA GLY A 21 -15.71 7.49 -5.16
C GLY A 21 -15.03 6.13 -5.29
N GLY A 22 -15.40 5.32 -6.29
CA GLY A 22 -14.89 3.96 -6.45
C GLY A 22 -13.47 3.89 -7.01
N VAL A 23 -13.14 4.76 -7.97
CA VAL A 23 -11.77 4.83 -8.51
C VAL A 23 -10.84 5.62 -7.56
N GLY A 24 -11.37 6.65 -6.89
CA GLY A 24 -10.60 7.43 -5.92
C GLY A 24 -10.18 6.63 -4.70
N THR A 25 -11.07 5.80 -4.12
CA THR A 25 -10.70 4.94 -2.98
C THR A 25 -9.77 3.79 -3.38
N TYR A 26 -9.86 3.27 -4.62
CA TYR A 26 -8.92 2.27 -5.11
C TYR A 26 -7.49 2.84 -5.28
N LEU A 27 -7.38 4.10 -5.70
CA LEU A 27 -6.09 4.81 -5.81
C LEU A 27 -5.59 5.40 -4.47
N LEU A 28 -6.49 5.65 -3.51
CA LEU A 28 -6.14 6.10 -2.14
C LEU A 28 -5.92 4.95 -1.16
N SER A 29 -6.28 3.72 -1.52
CA SER A 29 -5.84 2.50 -0.82
C SER A 29 -4.41 2.10 -1.21
N ASN A 30 -3.63 3.03 -1.76
CA ASN A 30 -2.20 2.87 -1.86
C ASN A 30 -1.70 2.62 -0.44
N THR A 31 -1.20 1.41 -0.22
CA THR A 31 -0.58 0.83 0.97
C THR A 31 0.72 1.55 1.34
N GLU A 32 0.72 2.88 1.20
CA GLU A 32 1.84 3.75 1.48
C GLU A 32 1.99 3.88 2.99
N SER A 33 3.20 3.64 3.45
CA SER A 33 3.61 3.65 4.83
C SER A 33 4.82 4.55 4.96
N THR A 34 4.66 5.63 5.74
CA THR A 34 5.81 6.43 6.18
C THR A 34 6.29 5.92 7.54
N THR A 35 7.58 5.64 7.63
CA THR A 35 8.25 5.09 8.83
C THR A 35 9.46 5.96 9.16
N ARG A 36 9.74 6.15 10.44
CA ARG A 36 10.96 6.84 10.87
C ARG A 36 12.15 5.91 10.74
N LEU A 37 13.29 6.50 10.42
CA LEU A 37 14.57 5.85 10.34
C LEU A 37 15.33 6.11 11.63
N ASP A 38 14.91 5.48 12.72
CA ASP A 38 15.56 5.58 14.03
C ASP A 38 16.55 4.42 14.28
N VAL A 39 17.29 4.48 15.39
CA VAL A 39 18.35 3.51 15.72
C VAL A 39 17.82 2.11 16.04
N TYR A 40 16.52 1.95 16.29
CA TYR A 40 15.89 0.67 16.60
C TYR A 40 15.24 0.04 15.37
N ASP A 41 14.77 0.86 14.44
CA ASP A 41 14.05 0.43 13.24
C ASP A 41 14.96 0.34 12.00
N THR A 42 16.24 0.74 12.11
CA THR A 42 17.15 0.77 10.96
C THR A 42 18.32 -0.19 11.07
N VAL A 43 18.69 -0.71 9.90
CA VAL A 43 19.88 -1.54 9.67
C VAL A 43 20.68 -0.93 8.53
N THR A 44 21.90 -1.40 8.33
CA THR A 44 22.71 -1.00 7.18
C THR A 44 22.71 -2.14 6.16
N VAL A 45 22.27 -1.86 4.93
CA VAL A 45 22.32 -2.78 3.79
C VAL A 45 23.20 -2.14 2.73
N ASP A 46 24.25 -2.83 2.30
CA ASP A 46 25.22 -2.32 1.32
C ASP A 46 25.78 -0.92 1.65
N GLY A 47 26.07 -0.66 2.94
CA GLY A 47 26.59 0.64 3.39
C GLY A 47 25.56 1.78 3.41
N HIS A 48 24.29 1.50 3.13
CA HIS A 48 23.20 2.49 3.16
C HIS A 48 22.26 2.22 4.32
N LYS A 49 21.70 3.28 4.90
CA LYS A 49 20.63 3.15 5.88
C LYS A 49 19.42 2.45 5.23
N ALA A 50 18.88 1.46 5.91
CA ALA A 50 17.74 0.67 5.47
C ALA A 50 16.77 0.48 6.64
N LEU A 51 15.49 0.35 6.33
CA LEU A 51 14.48 -0.06 7.30
C LEU A 51 14.65 -1.56 7.55
N ALA A 52 14.65 -1.97 8.82
CA ALA A 52 14.89 -3.36 9.18
C ALA A 52 13.82 -4.31 8.60
N ALA A 53 14.25 -5.51 8.19
CA ALA A 53 13.40 -6.49 7.51
C ALA A 53 12.17 -6.88 8.35
N ASN A 54 12.33 -7.03 9.66
CA ASN A 54 11.26 -7.35 10.60
C ASN A 54 10.23 -6.21 10.73
N ILE A 55 10.64 -4.96 10.57
CA ILE A 55 9.75 -3.80 10.61
C ILE A 55 8.90 -3.74 9.34
N VAL A 56 9.53 -3.93 8.17
CA VAL A 56 8.82 -4.04 6.88
C VAL A 56 7.84 -5.20 6.92
N ALA A 57 8.30 -6.38 7.36
CA ALA A 57 7.48 -7.58 7.47
C ALA A 57 6.30 -7.39 8.43
N GLY A 58 6.54 -6.92 9.66
CA GLY A 58 5.50 -6.72 10.66
C GLY A 58 4.45 -5.68 10.25
N ARG A 59 4.88 -4.59 9.61
CA ARG A 59 3.96 -3.56 9.12
C ARG A 59 3.16 -4.05 7.91
N THR A 60 3.79 -4.80 7.01
CA THR A 60 3.11 -5.44 5.88
C THR A 60 2.10 -6.48 6.37
N GLU A 61 2.46 -7.33 7.33
CA GLU A 61 1.56 -8.28 7.99
C GLU A 61 0.38 -7.57 8.67
N SER A 62 0.64 -6.46 9.38
CA SER A 62 -0.41 -5.65 10.01
C SER A 62 -1.38 -5.03 9.00
N LEU A 63 -0.90 -4.65 7.82
CA LEU A 63 -1.74 -4.11 6.74
C LEU A 63 -2.44 -5.22 5.95
N TYR A 64 -1.89 -6.43 5.95
CA TYR A 64 -2.53 -7.61 5.38
C TYR A 64 -3.62 -8.21 6.26
N HIS A 65 -3.61 -7.98 7.58
CA HIS A 65 -4.74 -8.30 8.46
C HIS A 65 -5.94 -7.41 8.10
N PRO A 66 -6.92 -7.88 7.32
CA PRO A 66 -8.17 -7.18 7.20
C PRO A 66 -8.93 -7.45 8.51
N LEU A 67 -9.93 -6.63 8.76
CA LEU A 67 -10.89 -6.75 9.85
C LEU A 67 -11.30 -8.21 10.14
N PRO A 68 -11.63 -8.56 11.42
CA PRO A 68 -11.74 -9.91 11.99
C PRO A 68 -12.68 -10.92 11.29
N TRP A 69 -13.33 -10.53 10.20
CA TRP A 69 -14.32 -11.29 9.44
C TRP A 69 -13.90 -11.57 7.98
N VAL A 70 -12.76 -11.06 7.48
CA VAL A 70 -12.43 -11.10 6.03
C VAL A 70 -11.00 -11.56 5.68
N GLY A 71 -10.17 -12.05 6.60
CA GLY A 71 -8.77 -12.29 6.25
C GLY A 71 -8.08 -13.50 6.85
N VAL A 72 -7.64 -14.38 5.95
CA VAL A 72 -6.55 -15.35 6.18
C VAL A 72 -5.33 -14.64 6.79
N LYS A 73 -4.85 -15.16 7.91
CA LYS A 73 -3.60 -14.71 8.54
C LYS A 73 -2.46 -14.95 7.55
N VAL A 74 -1.77 -13.88 7.16
CA VAL A 74 -0.58 -13.94 6.32
C VAL A 74 0.61 -13.62 7.19
N HIS A 75 1.52 -14.57 7.37
CA HIS A 75 2.81 -14.30 7.97
C HIS A 75 3.75 -13.76 6.90
N VAL A 76 4.30 -12.55 7.09
CA VAL A 76 5.19 -11.93 6.10
C VAL A 76 6.63 -12.07 6.56
N SER A 77 7.52 -12.45 5.64
CA SER A 77 8.96 -12.50 5.84
C SER A 77 9.66 -11.75 4.71
N CYS A 78 10.56 -10.83 5.04
CA CYS A 78 11.34 -10.08 4.05
C CYS A 78 12.81 -10.57 4.10
N PRO A 79 13.46 -10.82 2.96
CA PRO A 79 14.80 -11.40 2.91
C PRO A 79 15.87 -10.45 3.49
N GLU A 80 15.67 -9.14 3.34
CA GLU A 80 16.60 -8.10 3.77
C GLU A 80 15.86 -6.83 4.18
N GLY A 81 16.62 -5.85 4.67
CA GLY A 81 16.10 -4.53 5.01
C GLY A 81 15.77 -3.69 3.77
N LEU A 82 14.72 -2.87 3.86
CA LEU A 82 14.33 -1.98 2.78
C LEU A 82 15.26 -0.77 2.74
N LYS A 83 16.16 -0.74 1.76
CA LYS A 83 17.09 0.37 1.54
C LYS A 83 16.35 1.70 1.51
N ALA A 84 16.79 2.68 2.30
CA ALA A 84 16.19 4.01 2.34
C ALA A 84 16.60 4.86 1.12
N GLN A 85 16.23 4.39 -0.06
CA GLN A 85 16.53 5.00 -1.35
C GLN A 85 15.26 4.97 -2.19
N ALA A 86 14.85 6.13 -2.72
CA ALA A 86 13.69 6.20 -3.60
C ALA A 86 13.87 5.28 -4.82
N GLY A 87 12.85 4.49 -5.13
CA GLY A 87 12.88 3.47 -6.19
C GLY A 87 13.46 2.12 -5.78
N ALA A 88 14.04 1.98 -4.57
CA ALA A 88 14.46 0.68 -4.07
C ALA A 88 13.23 -0.24 -3.95
N THR A 89 13.37 -1.47 -4.45
CA THR A 89 12.32 -2.48 -4.40
C THR A 89 12.89 -3.76 -3.81
N LEU A 90 12.11 -4.43 -2.98
CA LEU A 90 12.37 -5.79 -2.53
C LEU A 90 11.09 -6.60 -2.54
N THR A 91 11.20 -7.91 -2.61
CA THR A 91 10.04 -8.81 -2.57
C THR A 91 10.02 -9.52 -1.23
N CYS A 92 8.99 -9.22 -0.43
CA CYS A 92 8.71 -10.01 0.78
C CYS A 92 7.86 -11.22 0.41
N THR A 93 7.97 -12.28 1.18
CA THR A 93 7.18 -13.49 1.02
C THR A 93 6.10 -13.54 2.09
N GLY A 94 4.83 -13.56 1.66
CA GLY A 94 3.68 -13.78 2.53
C GLY A 94 3.26 -15.25 2.52
N ARG A 95 3.13 -15.87 3.68
CA ARG A 95 2.65 -17.25 3.84
C ARG A 95 1.30 -17.26 4.53
N ARG A 96 0.29 -17.79 3.86
CA ARG A 96 -1.05 -17.98 4.40
C ARG A 96 -1.13 -19.26 5.24
N THR A 97 -2.12 -19.33 6.12
CA THR A 97 -2.39 -20.50 6.98
C THR A 97 -2.78 -21.75 6.20
N ASP A 98 -3.25 -21.62 4.96
CA ASP A 98 -3.55 -22.73 4.03
C ASP A 98 -2.29 -23.32 3.37
N GLY A 99 -1.10 -22.75 3.65
CA GLY A 99 0.17 -23.15 3.04
C GLY A 99 0.49 -22.43 1.73
N THR A 100 -0.42 -21.61 1.21
CA THR A 100 -0.19 -20.79 0.02
C THR A 100 0.85 -19.72 0.32
N THR A 101 1.79 -19.56 -0.60
CA THR A 101 2.81 -18.51 -0.55
C THR A 101 2.50 -17.46 -1.61
N LEU A 102 2.65 -16.19 -1.27
CA LEU A 102 2.50 -15.05 -2.18
C LEU A 102 3.73 -14.15 -2.10
N ASP A 103 4.09 -13.58 -3.23
CA ASP A 103 5.16 -12.59 -3.31
C ASP A 103 4.55 -11.19 -3.19
N ILE A 104 5.11 -10.39 -2.29
CA ILE A 104 4.65 -9.04 -1.94
C ILE A 104 5.77 -8.08 -2.32
N PRO A 105 5.70 -7.44 -3.50
CA PRO A 105 6.69 -6.44 -3.88
C PRO A 105 6.49 -5.19 -3.02
N VAL A 106 7.58 -4.69 -2.45
CA VAL A 106 7.65 -3.50 -1.61
C VAL A 106 8.57 -2.50 -2.29
N THR A 107 8.08 -1.28 -2.53
CA THR A 107 8.82 -0.23 -3.22
C THR A 107 8.88 1.05 -2.40
N VAL A 108 10.07 1.63 -2.30
CA VAL A 108 10.26 2.94 -1.68
C VAL A 108 9.84 4.04 -2.64
N VAL A 109 8.88 4.84 -2.22
CA VAL A 109 8.38 6.00 -2.96
C VAL A 109 9.26 7.22 -2.69
N ARG A 110 9.66 7.41 -1.43
CA ARG A 110 10.45 8.56 -1.00
C ARG A 110 11.34 8.15 0.18
N ALA A 111 12.56 8.67 0.22
CA ALA A 111 13.44 8.52 1.37
C ALA A 111 14.09 9.86 1.71
N THR A 112 14.28 10.08 3.00
CA THR A 112 15.01 11.20 3.62
C THR A 112 15.92 10.62 4.70
N ASP A 113 16.79 11.42 5.31
CA ASP A 113 17.74 10.94 6.32
C ASP A 113 17.07 10.36 7.58
N THR A 114 15.82 10.75 7.82
CA THR A 114 15.05 10.44 9.04
C THR A 114 13.73 9.72 8.79
N HIS A 115 13.24 9.68 7.55
CA HIS A 115 11.96 9.07 7.20
C HIS A 115 12.05 8.36 5.85
N ILE A 116 11.38 7.21 5.77
CA ILE A 116 11.20 6.43 4.55
C ILE A 116 9.70 6.23 4.30
N THR A 117 9.27 6.53 3.08
CA THR A 117 7.91 6.32 2.58
C THR A 117 7.96 5.22 1.54
N TRP A 118 7.21 4.15 1.76
CA TRP A 118 7.22 2.96 0.93
C TRP A 118 5.81 2.42 0.76
N LYS A 119 5.57 1.66 -0.29
CA LYS A 119 4.29 1.02 -0.61
C LYS A 119 4.51 -0.46 -0.88
N PHE A 120 3.46 -1.26 -0.82
CA PHE A 120 3.51 -2.66 -1.25
C PHE A 120 2.35 -3.03 -2.17
N GLU A 121 2.58 -3.85 -3.17
CA GLU A 121 1.51 -4.26 -4.10
C GLU A 121 0.88 -5.58 -3.64
N ARG A 122 -0.44 -5.73 -3.83
CA ARG A 122 -1.23 -6.91 -3.47
C ARG A 122 -1.72 -7.62 -4.72
#